data_AF-A0A858FI50-F1
#
_entry.id   AF-A0A858FI50-F1
#
_cell.length_a   1.000
_cell.length_b   1.000
_cell.length_c   1.000
_cell.angle_alpha   90.00
_cell.angle_beta   90.00
_cell.angle_gamma   90.00
#
_symmetry.space_group_name_H-M   'P 1'
#
loop_
_entity.id
_entity.type
_entity.pdbx_description
1 polymer ?
#
loop_
_entity_poly.entity_id
_entity_poly.type
_entity_poly.pdbx_seq_one_letter_code
_entity_poly.pdbx_strand_id
1 'polypeptide(L)'
;LVFITSLLLGTTITISSNHWIMAWAGLEINTLAVLPLISKSHHPRAIEAATKYFLVQAAASALVLFSSMTNAWHTGQWDITQMTHPTSCLILTSAIAMKLGLVPFHFWFPEVLQGSPLTTGLILSTVMKLPPMSLLFMTSSSLNPTLLTTMAILSAALGGWMGLNQTQTRKILAFSSISHLGWMAIIIVYNPKLTLLNFYLYALMTAAVFLTLNSIKALKLSTLMTAWTKTPALSTMLLLTLLSLAGLPPLTGFLPKWFIIQELTKQDMAPTATIISLLSLLGLFFYLRLAYCATITLPPHTINHMKQWRTNKPTNILIAITTSLSITLLPIAPMILTIV
;
A
#
# COMPACT_ATOMS: atom_id res chain seq x y z
N LEU A 1 12.39 -0.57 -20.22
CA LEU A 1 11.41 0.38 -20.76
C LEU A 1 10.12 -0.35 -21.13
N VAL A 2 10.19 -1.37 -21.99
CA VAL A 2 9.05 -2.23 -22.37
C VAL A 2 8.21 -2.72 -21.19
N PHE A 3 8.84 -3.23 -20.12
CA PHE A 3 8.10 -3.69 -18.92
C PHE A 3 7.41 -2.57 -18.13
N ILE A 4 7.95 -1.35 -18.14
CA ILE A 4 7.32 -0.20 -17.46
C ILE A 4 6.17 0.32 -18.31
N THR A 5 6.34 0.38 -19.64
CA THR A 5 5.26 0.79 -20.55
C THR A 5 4.12 -0.23 -20.56
N SER A 6 4.41 -1.53 -20.49
CA SER A 6 3.37 -2.56 -20.37
C SER A 6 2.64 -2.48 -19.04
N LEU A 7 3.33 -2.17 -17.94
CA LEU A 7 2.73 -1.95 -16.63
C LEU A 7 1.79 -0.73 -16.65
N LEU A 8 2.22 0.39 -17.23
CA LEU A 8 1.36 1.55 -17.41
C LEU A 8 0.15 1.21 -18.29
N LEU A 9 0.36 0.52 -19.39
CA LEU A 9 -0.70 0.10 -20.31
C LEU A 9 -1.72 -0.82 -19.62
N GLY A 10 -1.26 -1.81 -18.84
CA GLY A 10 -2.15 -2.67 -18.07
C GLY A 10 -2.99 -1.86 -17.07
N THR A 11 -2.37 -0.94 -16.32
CA THR A 11 -3.10 -0.05 -15.39
C THR A 11 -4.11 0.85 -16.11
N THR A 12 -3.76 1.45 -17.26
CA THR A 12 -4.70 2.31 -17.99
C THR A 12 -5.88 1.51 -18.53
N ILE A 13 -5.64 0.31 -19.09
CA ILE A 13 -6.70 -0.55 -19.61
C ILE A 13 -7.71 -0.88 -18.50
N THR A 14 -7.24 -1.24 -17.30
CA THR A 14 -8.15 -1.57 -16.19
C THR A 14 -9.00 -0.41 -15.71
N ILE A 15 -8.47 0.82 -15.76
CA ILE A 15 -9.17 2.01 -15.25
C ILE A 15 -10.19 2.49 -16.29
N SER A 16 -9.88 2.37 -17.59
CA SER A 16 -10.75 2.83 -18.66
C SER A 16 -11.77 1.79 -19.14
N SER A 17 -11.61 0.52 -18.76
CA SER A 17 -12.48 -0.55 -19.21
C SER A 17 -13.85 -0.51 -18.53
N ASN A 18 -14.90 -0.71 -19.31
CA ASN A 18 -16.26 -0.97 -18.80
C ASN A 18 -16.62 -2.46 -18.80
N HIS A 19 -15.88 -3.28 -19.58
CA HIS A 19 -16.14 -4.71 -19.77
C HIS A 19 -15.18 -5.58 -18.95
N TRP A 20 -15.70 -6.61 -18.26
CA TRP A 20 -14.93 -7.48 -17.37
C TRP A 20 -13.70 -8.14 -18.03
N ILE A 21 -13.83 -8.68 -19.25
CA ILE A 21 -12.68 -9.30 -19.95
C ILE A 21 -11.51 -8.33 -20.17
N MET A 22 -11.81 -7.06 -20.46
CA MET A 22 -10.79 -6.05 -20.71
C MET A 22 -10.12 -5.64 -19.40
N ALA A 23 -10.89 -5.49 -18.32
CA ALA A 23 -10.35 -5.30 -16.98
C ALA A 23 -9.45 -6.47 -16.57
N TRP A 24 -9.87 -7.72 -16.81
CA TRP A 24 -9.04 -8.88 -16.53
C TRP A 24 -7.74 -8.89 -17.36
N ALA A 25 -7.82 -8.61 -18.66
CA ALA A 25 -6.64 -8.54 -19.53
C ALA A 25 -5.64 -7.49 -19.04
N GLY A 26 -6.12 -6.31 -18.61
CA GLY A 26 -5.25 -5.29 -18.01
C GLY A 26 -4.60 -5.74 -16.70
N LEU A 27 -5.33 -6.48 -15.86
CA LEU A 27 -4.76 -7.09 -14.65
C LEU A 27 -3.69 -8.14 -14.97
N GLU A 28 -3.86 -8.95 -16.00
CA GLU A 28 -2.85 -9.95 -16.40
C GLU A 28 -1.61 -9.34 -17.06
N ILE A 29 -1.80 -8.28 -17.86
CA ILE A 29 -0.66 -7.54 -18.40
C ILE A 29 0.19 -6.99 -17.24
N ASN A 30 -0.45 -6.52 -16.17
CA ASN A 30 0.22 -6.04 -14.96
C ASN A 30 0.98 -7.16 -14.23
N THR A 31 0.36 -8.33 -14.03
CA THR A 31 1.01 -9.46 -13.34
C THR A 31 2.26 -9.91 -14.10
N LEU A 32 2.16 -10.07 -15.42
CA LEU A 32 3.27 -10.51 -16.27
C LEU A 32 4.37 -9.45 -16.39
N ALA A 33 4.01 -8.17 -16.49
CA ALA A 33 4.97 -7.08 -16.63
C ALA A 33 5.88 -6.90 -15.40
N VAL A 34 5.39 -7.22 -14.20
CA VAL A 34 6.16 -7.04 -12.95
C VAL A 34 7.11 -8.19 -12.65
N LEU A 35 6.88 -9.41 -13.13
CA LEU A 35 7.74 -10.56 -12.84
C LEU A 35 9.23 -10.29 -13.15
N PRO A 36 9.61 -9.75 -14.33
CA PRO A 36 11.01 -9.45 -14.65
C PRO A 36 11.59 -8.34 -13.78
N LEU A 37 10.75 -7.42 -13.29
CA LEU A 37 11.18 -6.37 -12.36
C LEU A 37 11.52 -6.96 -10.98
N ILE A 38 10.74 -7.94 -10.51
CA ILE A 38 11.02 -8.65 -9.24
C ILE A 38 12.30 -9.48 -9.36
N SER A 39 12.46 -10.24 -10.44
CA SER A 39 13.57 -11.17 -10.64
C SER A 39 14.87 -10.53 -11.14
N LYS A 40 14.93 -9.20 -11.27
CA LYS A 40 16.06 -8.44 -11.84
C LYS A 40 17.44 -8.77 -11.24
N SER A 41 17.51 -9.13 -9.96
CA SER A 41 18.78 -9.46 -9.29
C SER A 41 19.25 -10.90 -9.53
N HIS A 42 18.43 -11.75 -10.14
CA HIS A 42 18.68 -13.18 -10.41
C HIS A 42 19.11 -14.02 -9.19
N HIS A 43 18.91 -13.50 -7.98
CA HIS A 43 19.21 -14.18 -6.73
C HIS A 43 18.07 -15.16 -6.37
N PRO A 44 18.32 -16.32 -5.72
CA PRO A 44 17.27 -17.28 -5.36
C PRO A 44 16.08 -16.67 -4.61
N ARG A 45 16.34 -15.75 -3.67
CA ARG A 45 15.26 -14.98 -2.99
C ARG A 45 14.38 -14.14 -3.92
N ALA A 46 14.94 -13.58 -4.98
CA ALA A 46 14.17 -12.80 -5.95
C ALA A 46 13.34 -13.72 -6.86
N ILE A 47 13.86 -14.90 -7.19
CA ILE A 47 13.13 -15.93 -7.93
C ILE A 47 11.97 -16.46 -7.08
N GLU A 48 12.21 -16.79 -5.81
CA GLU A 48 11.17 -17.23 -4.86
C GLU A 48 10.08 -16.16 -4.67
N ALA A 49 10.45 -14.88 -4.59
CA ALA A 49 9.49 -13.79 -4.55
C ALA A 49 8.67 -13.70 -5.84
N ALA A 50 9.29 -13.87 -7.01
CA ALA A 50 8.58 -13.84 -8.29
C ALA A 50 7.60 -15.02 -8.43
N THR A 51 7.99 -16.22 -8.00
CA THR A 51 7.12 -17.41 -8.05
C THR A 51 5.94 -17.28 -7.09
N LYS A 52 6.17 -16.82 -5.85
CA LYS A 52 5.10 -16.55 -4.87
C LYS A 52 4.12 -15.50 -5.37
N TYR A 53 4.62 -14.40 -5.95
CA TYR A 53 3.78 -13.37 -6.56
C TYR A 53 2.94 -13.94 -7.70
N PHE A 54 3.57 -14.67 -8.63
CA PHE A 54 2.88 -15.23 -9.79
C PHE A 54 1.74 -16.16 -9.39
N LEU A 55 2.00 -17.15 -8.53
CA LEU A 55 1.00 -18.15 -8.14
C LEU A 55 -0.22 -17.50 -7.48
N VAL A 56 -0.01 -16.57 -6.55
CA VAL A 56 -1.11 -15.90 -5.85
C VAL A 56 -1.89 -14.99 -6.79
N GLN A 57 -1.19 -14.24 -7.65
CA GLN A 57 -1.85 -13.27 -8.53
C GLN A 57 -2.59 -13.92 -9.70
N ALA A 58 -2.11 -15.06 -10.18
CA ALA A 58 -2.77 -15.89 -11.19
C ALA A 58 -4.03 -16.58 -10.62
N ALA A 59 -3.95 -17.08 -9.38
CA ALA A 59 -5.13 -17.59 -8.69
C ALA A 59 -6.19 -16.49 -8.48
N ALA A 60 -5.74 -15.29 -8.06
CA ALA A 60 -6.63 -14.16 -7.87
C ALA A 60 -7.25 -13.67 -9.19
N SER A 61 -6.52 -13.65 -10.30
CA SER A 61 -7.07 -13.26 -11.61
C SER A 61 -8.04 -14.29 -12.17
N ALA A 62 -7.79 -15.59 -11.97
CA ALA A 62 -8.75 -16.65 -12.28
C ALA A 62 -10.05 -16.49 -11.49
N LEU A 63 -9.98 -16.12 -10.21
CA LEU A 63 -11.17 -15.83 -9.40
C LEU A 63 -11.93 -14.58 -9.89
N VAL A 64 -11.23 -13.53 -10.36
CA VAL A 64 -11.90 -12.37 -10.99
C VAL A 64 -12.69 -12.83 -12.22
N LEU A 65 -12.10 -13.62 -13.12
CA LEU A 65 -12.83 -14.16 -14.27
C LEU A 65 -14.01 -15.03 -13.85
N PHE A 66 -13.81 -15.90 -12.86
CA PHE A 66 -14.88 -16.76 -12.34
C PHE A 66 -16.06 -15.95 -11.76
N SER A 67 -15.77 -14.86 -11.03
CA SER A 67 -16.81 -13.94 -10.56
C SER A 67 -17.57 -13.27 -11.71
N SER A 68 -16.86 -12.85 -12.77
CA SER A 68 -17.50 -12.23 -13.93
C SER A 68 -18.34 -13.23 -14.74
N MET A 69 -17.86 -14.47 -14.91
CA MET A 69 -18.59 -15.52 -15.64
C MET A 69 -19.86 -15.93 -14.90
N THR A 70 -19.79 -16.11 -13.58
CA THR A 70 -20.99 -16.42 -12.77
C THR A 70 -21.99 -15.27 -12.82
N ASN A 71 -21.55 -14.01 -12.77
CA ASN A 71 -22.44 -12.86 -12.93
C ASN A 71 -23.08 -12.79 -14.34
N ALA A 72 -22.28 -13.01 -15.39
CA ALA A 72 -22.75 -13.02 -16.77
C ALA A 72 -23.70 -14.19 -17.06
N TRP A 73 -23.53 -15.33 -16.41
CA TRP A 73 -24.47 -16.45 -16.50
C TRP A 73 -25.87 -16.06 -16.01
N HIS A 74 -25.96 -15.26 -14.94
CA HIS A 74 -27.23 -14.83 -14.38
C HIS A 74 -27.85 -13.63 -15.09
N THR A 75 -27.04 -12.67 -15.53
CA THR A 75 -27.53 -11.38 -16.07
C THR A 75 -27.45 -11.28 -17.60
N GLY A 76 -26.64 -12.12 -18.24
CA GLY A 76 -26.32 -12.03 -19.66
C GLY A 76 -25.41 -10.86 -20.05
N GLN A 77 -24.90 -10.08 -19.09
CA GLN A 77 -24.10 -8.88 -19.34
C GLN A 77 -22.69 -8.98 -18.74
N TRP A 78 -21.75 -8.24 -19.35
CA TRP A 78 -20.34 -8.22 -18.98
C TRP A 78 -19.87 -6.85 -18.46
N ASP A 79 -20.80 -5.97 -18.13
CA ASP A 79 -20.51 -4.65 -17.59
C ASP A 79 -20.04 -4.73 -16.12
N ILE A 80 -19.01 -3.95 -15.79
CA ILE A 80 -18.39 -3.95 -14.46
C ILE A 80 -19.34 -3.41 -13.39
N THR A 81 -20.16 -2.41 -13.73
CA THR A 81 -21.06 -1.74 -12.77
C THR A 81 -22.26 -2.59 -12.37
N GLN A 82 -22.58 -3.64 -13.12
CA GLN A 82 -23.77 -4.47 -12.91
C GLN A 82 -23.45 -5.81 -12.24
N MET A 83 -22.89 -5.76 -11.04
CA MET A 83 -22.72 -6.94 -10.20
C MET A 83 -23.94 -7.13 -9.31
N THR A 84 -24.78 -8.14 -9.61
CA THR A 84 -26.07 -8.33 -8.95
C THR A 84 -26.12 -9.58 -8.08
N HIS A 85 -25.41 -10.65 -8.47
CA HIS A 85 -25.49 -11.92 -7.77
C HIS A 85 -24.60 -11.93 -6.51
N PRO A 86 -25.12 -12.27 -5.31
CA PRO A 86 -24.35 -12.15 -4.07
C PRO A 86 -23.13 -13.07 -4.04
N THR A 87 -23.19 -14.25 -4.67
CA THR A 87 -22.03 -15.15 -4.73
C THR A 87 -20.92 -14.59 -5.63
N SER A 88 -21.26 -13.91 -6.74
CA SER A 88 -20.26 -13.30 -7.62
C SER A 88 -19.59 -12.11 -6.93
N CYS A 89 -20.33 -11.31 -6.16
CA CYS A 89 -19.77 -10.25 -5.32
C CYS A 89 -18.81 -10.78 -4.23
N LEU A 90 -19.15 -11.91 -3.59
CA LEU A 90 -18.28 -12.54 -2.59
C LEU A 90 -16.99 -13.11 -3.22
N ILE A 91 -17.10 -13.73 -4.40
CA ILE A 91 -15.92 -14.21 -5.14
C ILE A 91 -15.06 -13.02 -5.57
N LEU A 92 -15.67 -11.95 -6.10
CA LEU A 92 -14.95 -10.76 -6.54
C LEU A 92 -14.22 -10.08 -5.37
N THR A 93 -14.90 -9.89 -4.23
CA THR A 93 -14.28 -9.30 -3.02
C THR A 93 -13.09 -10.12 -2.54
N SER A 94 -13.20 -11.45 -2.50
CA SER A 94 -12.08 -12.32 -2.13
C SER A 94 -10.93 -12.29 -3.15
N ALA A 95 -11.25 -12.24 -4.45
CA ALA A 95 -10.26 -12.15 -5.52
C ALA A 95 -9.46 -10.84 -5.44
N ILE A 96 -10.14 -9.70 -5.27
CA ILE A 96 -9.48 -8.41 -5.14
C ILE A 96 -8.71 -8.32 -3.80
N ALA A 97 -9.25 -8.88 -2.71
CA ALA A 97 -8.55 -8.98 -1.44
C ALA A 97 -7.22 -9.75 -1.58
N MET A 98 -7.20 -10.84 -2.34
CA MET A 98 -6.00 -11.60 -2.66
C MET A 98 -5.00 -10.78 -3.49
N LYS A 99 -5.46 -10.02 -4.49
CA LYS A 99 -4.61 -9.13 -5.30
C LYS A 99 -3.98 -7.99 -4.48
N LEU A 100 -4.75 -7.39 -3.56
CA LEU A 100 -4.28 -6.30 -2.71
C LEU A 100 -3.40 -6.78 -1.55
N GLY A 101 -3.56 -8.04 -1.11
CA GLY A 101 -2.90 -8.60 0.07
C GLY A 101 -3.61 -8.25 1.37
N LEU A 102 -4.94 -8.13 1.34
CA LEU A 102 -5.78 -8.02 2.54
C LEU A 102 -5.78 -9.35 3.30
N VAL A 103 -6.00 -9.30 4.61
CA VAL A 103 -6.18 -10.50 5.44
C VAL A 103 -7.48 -11.19 5.02
N PRO A 104 -7.54 -12.54 4.92
CA PRO A 104 -6.52 -13.54 5.29
C PRO A 104 -5.41 -13.77 4.25
N PHE A 105 -5.55 -13.28 3.02
CA PHE A 105 -4.63 -13.51 1.89
C PHE A 105 -3.33 -12.68 1.91
N HIS A 106 -2.91 -12.20 3.08
CA HIS A 106 -1.80 -11.26 3.24
C HIS A 106 -0.40 -11.89 3.17
N PHE A 107 -0.27 -13.21 3.33
CA PHE A 107 1.01 -13.89 3.56
C PHE A 107 2.06 -13.68 2.47
N TRP A 108 1.63 -13.54 1.21
CA TRP A 108 2.55 -13.34 0.09
C TRP A 108 3.23 -11.97 0.13
N PHE A 109 2.55 -10.93 0.60
CA PHE A 109 2.99 -9.55 0.39
C PHE A 109 4.31 -9.24 1.13
N PRO A 110 4.48 -9.55 2.44
CA PRO A 110 5.75 -9.32 3.14
C PRO A 110 6.94 -10.10 2.59
N GLU A 111 6.70 -11.31 2.05
CA GLU A 111 7.77 -12.15 1.50
C GLU A 111 8.24 -11.63 0.15
N VAL A 112 7.31 -11.25 -0.74
CA VAL A 112 7.63 -10.67 -2.05
C VAL A 112 8.35 -9.34 -1.90
N LEU A 113 7.93 -8.49 -0.96
CA LEU A 113 8.61 -7.22 -0.68
C LEU A 113 10.02 -7.43 -0.12
N GLN A 114 10.25 -8.49 0.67
CA GLN A 114 11.58 -8.80 1.18
C GLN A 114 12.54 -9.36 0.10
N GLY A 115 12.02 -10.08 -0.89
CA GLY A 115 12.83 -10.62 -2.00
C GLY A 115 13.17 -9.60 -3.09
N SER A 116 12.43 -8.50 -3.16
CA SER A 116 12.53 -7.50 -4.23
C SER A 116 13.37 -6.26 -3.83
N PRO A 117 14.01 -5.57 -4.80
CA PRO A 117 14.70 -4.30 -4.53
C PRO A 117 13.72 -3.19 -4.09
N LEU A 118 14.20 -2.18 -3.37
CA LEU A 118 13.35 -1.12 -2.81
C LEU A 118 12.54 -0.37 -3.88
N THR A 119 13.10 -0.18 -5.08
CA THR A 119 12.41 0.51 -6.19
C THR A 119 11.24 -0.30 -6.74
N THR A 120 11.34 -1.63 -6.79
CA THR A 120 10.23 -2.48 -7.24
C THR A 120 9.25 -2.75 -6.11
N GLY A 121 9.71 -2.77 -4.86
CA GLY A 121 8.85 -2.72 -3.68
C GLY A 121 7.95 -1.47 -3.66
N LEU A 122 8.47 -0.32 -4.10
CA LEU A 122 7.66 0.88 -4.31
C LEU A 122 6.56 0.64 -5.35
N ILE A 123 6.92 0.14 -6.53
CA ILE A 123 5.96 -0.14 -7.62
C ILE A 123 4.87 -1.13 -7.17
N LEU A 124 5.26 -2.18 -6.43
CA LEU A 124 4.35 -3.18 -5.86
C LEU A 124 3.40 -2.61 -4.81
N SER A 125 3.89 -1.66 -4.00
CA SER A 125 3.10 -1.06 -2.91
C SER A 125 2.20 0.08 -3.37
N THR A 126 2.45 0.68 -4.54
CA THR A 126 1.65 1.80 -5.08
C THR A 126 0.95 1.41 -6.38
N VAL A 127 1.67 1.41 -7.50
CA VAL A 127 1.09 1.27 -8.85
C VAL A 127 0.31 -0.02 -9.01
N MET A 128 0.81 -1.13 -8.46
CA MET A 128 0.11 -2.43 -8.55
C MET A 128 -1.15 -2.54 -7.69
N LYS A 129 -1.32 -1.68 -6.69
CA LYS A 129 -2.55 -1.62 -5.90
C LYS A 129 -3.61 -0.73 -6.53
N LEU A 130 -3.25 0.12 -7.50
CA LEU A 130 -4.19 1.05 -8.14
C LEU A 130 -5.28 0.33 -8.97
N PRO A 131 -4.96 -0.60 -9.89
CA PRO A 131 -5.98 -1.31 -10.68
C PRO A 131 -7.01 -2.09 -9.86
N PRO A 132 -6.61 -2.87 -8.83
CA PRO A 132 -7.61 -3.55 -8.01
C PRO A 132 -8.43 -2.56 -7.16
N MET A 133 -7.85 -1.43 -6.73
CA MET A 133 -8.59 -0.38 -6.03
C MET A 133 -9.61 0.32 -6.94
N SER A 134 -9.31 0.54 -8.23
CA SER A 134 -10.29 1.10 -9.17
C SER A 134 -11.46 0.15 -9.44
N LEU A 135 -11.21 -1.17 -9.48
CA LEU A 135 -12.28 -2.16 -9.60
C LEU A 135 -13.18 -2.21 -8.38
N LEU A 136 -12.61 -2.12 -7.16
CA LEU A 136 -13.44 -2.00 -5.95
C LEU A 136 -14.24 -0.69 -5.94
N PHE A 137 -13.68 0.40 -6.45
CA PHE A 137 -14.38 1.67 -6.56
C PHE A 137 -15.61 1.54 -7.49
N MET A 138 -15.42 0.97 -8.69
CA MET A 138 -16.49 0.77 -9.68
C MET A 138 -17.59 -0.18 -9.20
N THR A 139 -17.26 -1.14 -8.33
CA THR A 139 -18.20 -2.16 -7.83
C THR A 139 -18.71 -1.88 -6.42
N SER A 140 -18.35 -0.74 -5.83
CA SER A 140 -18.58 -0.41 -4.41
C SER A 140 -20.02 -0.60 -3.91
N SER A 141 -21.02 -0.30 -4.76
CA SER A 141 -22.46 -0.45 -4.42
C SER A 141 -22.91 -1.89 -4.23
N SER A 142 -22.21 -2.86 -4.82
CA SER A 142 -22.59 -4.28 -4.85
C SER A 142 -21.87 -5.14 -3.80
N LEU A 143 -20.90 -4.56 -3.08
CA LEU A 143 -20.05 -5.29 -2.15
C LEU A 143 -20.77 -5.54 -0.82
N ASN A 144 -20.51 -6.70 -0.20
CA ASN A 144 -21.05 -7.01 1.11
C ASN A 144 -20.31 -6.24 2.21
N PRO A 145 -20.98 -5.32 2.96
CA PRO A 145 -20.33 -4.52 3.99
C PRO A 145 -19.82 -5.35 5.17
N THR A 146 -20.48 -6.45 5.53
CA THR A 146 -20.08 -7.31 6.67
C THR A 146 -18.76 -8.02 6.39
N LEU A 147 -18.58 -8.57 5.19
CA LEU A 147 -17.33 -9.19 4.80
C LEU A 147 -16.21 -8.14 4.74
N LEU A 148 -16.48 -6.96 4.21
CA LEU A 148 -15.45 -5.95 4.04
C LEU A 148 -14.99 -5.34 5.38
N THR A 149 -15.92 -5.10 6.30
CA THR A 149 -15.61 -4.61 7.65
C THR A 149 -14.82 -5.63 8.45
N THR A 150 -15.16 -6.92 8.37
CA THR A 150 -14.38 -7.98 9.03
C THR A 150 -12.95 -8.08 8.47
N MET A 151 -12.78 -8.07 7.15
CA MET A 151 -11.46 -8.05 6.52
C MET A 151 -10.66 -6.78 6.88
N ALA A 152 -11.32 -5.63 6.98
CA ALA A 152 -10.70 -4.35 7.35
C ALA A 152 -10.15 -4.38 8.80
N ILE A 153 -10.94 -4.84 9.76
CA ILE A 153 -10.51 -4.94 11.17
C ILE A 153 -9.38 -5.95 11.31
N LEU A 154 -9.50 -7.12 10.67
CA LEU A 154 -8.47 -8.15 10.71
C LEU A 154 -7.15 -7.69 10.06
N SER A 155 -7.21 -6.94 8.96
CA SER A 155 -6.02 -6.38 8.30
C SER A 155 -5.36 -5.28 9.11
N ALA A 156 -6.12 -4.42 9.77
CA ALA A 156 -5.58 -3.45 10.72
C ALA A 156 -4.89 -4.15 11.91
N ALA A 157 -5.53 -5.17 12.50
CA ALA A 157 -4.99 -5.90 13.64
C ALA A 157 -3.71 -6.69 13.31
N LEU A 158 -3.74 -7.54 12.28
CA LEU A 158 -2.57 -8.32 11.89
C LEU A 158 -1.45 -7.47 11.32
N GLY A 159 -1.77 -6.41 10.56
CA GLY A 159 -0.79 -5.44 10.09
C GLY A 159 -0.06 -4.75 11.26
N GLY A 160 -0.79 -4.38 12.30
CA GLY A 160 -0.23 -3.86 13.54
C GLY A 160 0.69 -4.86 14.24
N TRP A 161 0.15 -6.01 14.68
CA TRP A 161 0.91 -6.99 15.47
C TRP A 161 2.12 -7.57 14.75
N MET A 162 1.97 -7.99 13.49
CA MET A 162 3.08 -8.60 12.77
C MET A 162 4.16 -7.58 12.41
N GLY A 163 3.80 -6.31 12.22
CA GLY A 163 4.75 -5.22 11.98
C GLY A 163 5.69 -4.98 13.17
N LEU A 164 5.19 -5.17 14.41
CA LEU A 164 5.98 -5.01 15.63
C LEU A 164 7.18 -5.96 15.68
N ASN A 165 7.04 -7.21 15.22
CA ASN A 165 8.10 -8.21 15.37
C ASN A 165 9.13 -8.21 14.22
N GLN A 166 9.02 -7.30 13.25
CA GLN A 166 9.95 -7.27 12.11
C GLN A 166 11.14 -6.33 12.34
N THR A 167 12.33 -6.78 11.93
CA THR A 167 13.57 -5.97 11.93
C THR A 167 13.98 -5.50 10.53
N GLN A 168 13.39 -6.09 9.48
CA GLN A 168 13.65 -5.75 8.08
C GLN A 168 12.73 -4.60 7.67
N THR A 169 13.30 -3.52 7.12
CA THR A 169 12.52 -2.32 6.77
C THR A 169 11.44 -2.62 5.74
N ARG A 170 11.74 -3.48 4.75
CA ARG A 170 10.78 -3.89 3.71
C ARG A 170 9.57 -4.67 4.26
N LYS A 171 9.77 -5.53 5.26
CA LYS A 171 8.66 -6.26 5.89
C LYS A 171 7.81 -5.33 6.76
N ILE A 172 8.43 -4.40 7.48
CA ILE A 172 7.68 -3.38 8.26
C ILE A 172 6.78 -2.56 7.32
N LEU A 173 7.33 -2.10 6.19
CA LEU A 173 6.55 -1.38 5.18
C LEU A 173 5.46 -2.25 4.55
N ALA A 174 5.72 -3.55 4.36
CA ALA A 174 4.70 -4.46 3.87
C ALA A 174 3.49 -4.54 4.81
N PHE A 175 3.73 -4.74 6.12
CA PHE A 175 2.67 -4.76 7.13
C PHE A 175 1.97 -3.42 7.29
N SER A 176 2.69 -2.31 7.11
CA SER A 176 2.01 -1.01 7.04
C SER A 176 1.01 -0.92 5.89
N SER A 177 1.37 -1.39 4.70
CA SER A 177 0.44 -1.37 3.57
C SER A 177 -0.82 -2.18 3.84
N ILE A 178 -0.70 -3.31 4.55
CA ILE A 178 -1.83 -4.16 4.92
C ILE A 178 -2.75 -3.39 5.87
N SER A 179 -2.18 -2.68 6.85
CA SER A 179 -2.97 -1.86 7.78
C SER A 179 -3.67 -0.68 7.08
N HIS A 180 -2.99 0.01 6.16
CA HIS A 180 -3.59 1.11 5.39
C HIS A 180 -4.69 0.61 4.42
N LEU A 181 -4.50 -0.57 3.82
CA LEU A 181 -5.54 -1.21 3.02
C LEU A 181 -6.77 -1.58 3.87
N GLY A 182 -6.60 -1.91 5.15
CA GLY A 182 -7.73 -2.08 6.07
C GLY A 182 -8.56 -0.81 6.22
N TRP A 183 -7.91 0.34 6.38
CA TRP A 183 -8.58 1.65 6.39
C TRP A 183 -9.28 1.97 5.06
N MET A 184 -8.71 1.57 3.93
CA MET A 184 -9.34 1.75 2.62
C MET A 184 -10.53 0.81 2.42
N ALA A 185 -10.43 -0.43 2.91
CA ALA A 185 -11.51 -1.41 2.82
C ALA A 185 -12.74 -0.96 3.62
N ILE A 186 -12.59 -0.47 4.86
CA ILE A 186 -13.74 -0.16 5.71
C ILE A 186 -14.69 0.90 5.13
N ILE A 187 -14.15 1.88 4.39
CA ILE A 187 -14.90 3.05 3.94
C ILE A 187 -15.43 2.93 2.51
N ILE A 188 -15.02 1.94 1.72
CA ILE A 188 -15.34 1.89 0.27
C ILE A 188 -16.84 1.81 -0.03
N VAL A 189 -17.61 1.15 0.83
CA VAL A 189 -19.06 0.97 0.65
C VAL A 189 -19.80 2.27 1.01
N TYR A 190 -19.29 3.02 1.99
CA TYR A 190 -19.95 4.23 2.49
C TYR A 190 -19.58 5.48 1.69
N ASN A 191 -18.29 5.65 1.40
CA ASN A 191 -17.79 6.77 0.62
C ASN A 191 -16.57 6.35 -0.22
N PRO A 192 -16.78 5.90 -1.47
CA PRO A 192 -15.70 5.43 -2.33
C PRO A 192 -14.75 6.55 -2.76
N LYS A 193 -15.14 7.83 -2.66
CA LYS A 193 -14.22 8.95 -2.91
C LYS A 193 -13.15 9.05 -1.83
N LEU A 194 -13.51 8.83 -0.56
CA LEU A 194 -12.55 8.84 0.55
C LEU A 194 -11.53 7.70 0.47
N THR A 195 -11.88 6.55 -0.13
CA THR A 195 -10.89 5.48 -0.35
C THR A 195 -9.83 5.89 -1.34
N LEU A 196 -10.21 6.54 -2.44
CA LEU A 196 -9.28 7.05 -3.45
C LEU A 196 -8.37 8.12 -2.83
N LEU A 197 -8.93 9.05 -2.05
CA LEU A 197 -8.15 10.05 -1.33
C LEU A 197 -7.11 9.39 -0.41
N ASN A 198 -7.53 8.43 0.40
CA ASN A 198 -6.62 7.69 1.29
C ASN A 198 -5.54 6.95 0.49
N PHE A 199 -5.90 6.33 -0.64
CA PHE A 199 -4.95 5.66 -1.52
C PHE A 199 -3.90 6.61 -2.10
N TYR A 200 -4.30 7.79 -2.58
CA TYR A 200 -3.35 8.77 -3.12
C TYR A 200 -2.40 9.31 -2.05
N LEU A 201 -2.90 9.64 -0.86
CA LEU A 201 -2.06 10.08 0.25
C LEU A 201 -1.11 8.97 0.69
N TYR A 202 -1.60 7.74 0.80
CA TYR A 202 -0.77 6.56 1.09
C TYR A 202 0.32 6.34 0.03
N ALA A 203 -0.01 6.43 -1.27
CA ALA A 203 0.95 6.26 -2.35
C ALA A 203 2.03 7.34 -2.32
N LEU A 204 1.66 8.58 -2.00
CA LEU A 204 2.59 9.71 -1.87
C LEU A 204 3.52 9.54 -0.66
N MET A 205 2.99 9.17 0.51
CA MET A 205 3.78 8.95 1.72
C MET A 205 4.72 7.74 1.58
N THR A 206 4.24 6.64 1.02
CA THR A 206 5.07 5.45 0.78
C THR A 206 6.16 5.71 -0.25
N ALA A 207 5.89 6.50 -1.30
CA ALA A 207 6.92 6.95 -2.23
C ALA A 207 8.05 7.71 -1.53
N ALA A 208 7.72 8.65 -0.65
CA ALA A 208 8.72 9.39 0.13
C ALA A 208 9.59 8.44 0.97
N VAL A 209 8.98 7.47 1.67
CA VAL A 209 9.71 6.53 2.53
C VAL A 209 10.57 5.54 1.73
N PHE A 210 10.06 4.96 0.64
CA PHE A 210 10.86 4.03 -0.17
C PHE A 210 12.03 4.73 -0.87
N LEU A 211 11.83 5.95 -1.40
CA LEU A 211 12.90 6.69 -2.06
C LEU A 211 13.98 7.15 -1.08
N THR A 212 13.60 7.61 0.12
CA THR A 212 14.56 7.96 1.18
C THR A 212 15.36 6.73 1.64
N LEU A 213 14.70 5.59 1.92
CA LEU A 213 15.38 4.34 2.27
C LEU A 213 16.30 3.83 1.16
N ASN A 214 15.93 4.02 -0.11
CA ASN A 214 16.76 3.64 -1.25
C ASN A 214 18.02 4.52 -1.36
N SER A 215 17.90 5.81 -1.05
CA SER A 215 19.06 6.72 -1.03
C SER A 215 20.06 6.37 0.09
N ILE A 216 19.56 5.98 1.28
CA ILE A 216 20.39 5.54 2.43
C ILE A 216 20.90 4.10 2.22
N LYS A 217 20.22 3.29 1.40
CA LYS A 217 20.41 1.83 1.26
C LYS A 217 20.19 1.07 2.58
N ALA A 218 19.20 1.49 3.36
CA ALA A 218 18.89 0.88 4.66
C ALA A 218 17.86 -0.27 4.54
N LEU A 219 18.35 -1.52 4.53
CA LEU A 219 17.50 -2.72 4.47
C LEU A 219 17.13 -3.28 5.85
N LYS A 220 17.97 -3.02 6.87
CA LYS A 220 17.80 -3.52 8.24
C LYS A 220 17.73 -2.35 9.22
N LEU A 221 17.09 -2.57 10.37
CA LEU A 221 17.05 -1.58 11.45
C LEU A 221 18.45 -1.14 11.90
N SER A 222 19.40 -2.09 12.01
CA SER A 222 20.80 -1.79 12.36
C SER A 222 21.53 -0.92 11.33
N THR A 223 21.16 -0.99 10.05
CA THR A 223 21.73 -0.09 9.03
C THR A 223 21.12 1.30 9.09
N LEU A 224 19.83 1.38 9.43
CA LEU A 224 19.09 2.64 9.60
C LEU A 224 19.63 3.45 10.80
N MET A 225 19.96 2.74 11.89
CA MET A 225 20.66 3.26 13.07
C MET A 225 21.91 4.08 12.76
N THR A 226 22.67 3.70 11.72
CA THR A 226 23.90 4.41 11.33
C THR A 226 23.69 5.52 10.29
N ALA A 227 22.45 5.80 9.91
CA ALA A 227 22.14 6.73 8.81
C ALA A 227 22.30 8.20 9.23
N TRP A 228 22.00 8.53 10.50
CA TRP A 228 22.02 9.90 11.01
C TRP A 228 23.36 10.60 10.75
N THR A 229 24.47 9.94 11.05
CA THR A 229 25.83 10.50 10.87
C THR A 229 26.27 10.64 9.42
N LYS A 230 25.56 10.02 8.48
CA LYS A 230 25.86 10.10 7.04
C LYS A 230 25.06 11.21 6.39
N THR A 231 23.76 11.24 6.65
CA THR A 231 22.80 12.09 5.95
C THR A 231 21.73 12.59 6.92
N PRO A 232 22.09 13.50 7.86
CA PRO A 232 21.20 13.89 8.96
C PRO A 232 19.89 14.51 8.45
N ALA A 233 19.96 15.36 7.42
CA ALA A 233 18.78 15.97 6.82
C ALA A 233 17.80 14.96 6.20
N LEU A 234 18.29 13.85 5.66
CA LEU A 234 17.41 12.85 5.06
C LEU A 234 16.82 11.92 6.12
N SER A 235 17.53 11.66 7.22
CA SER A 235 16.98 10.94 8.38
C SER A 235 15.91 11.75 9.12
N THR A 236 16.04 13.08 9.25
CA THR A 236 14.98 13.92 9.83
C THR A 236 13.72 13.93 8.95
N MET A 237 13.87 14.01 7.63
CA MET A 237 12.72 13.90 6.71
C MET A 237 12.09 12.50 6.74
N LEU A 238 12.89 11.44 6.87
CA LEU A 238 12.37 10.08 7.05
C LEU A 238 11.55 9.97 8.35
N LEU A 239 12.02 10.55 9.47
CA LEU A 239 11.26 10.62 10.72
C LEU A 239 9.87 11.25 10.50
N LEU A 240 9.83 12.46 9.92
CA LEU A 240 8.57 13.18 9.72
C LEU A 240 7.60 12.43 8.79
N THR A 241 8.11 11.79 7.74
CA THR A 241 7.27 10.98 6.82
C THR A 241 6.79 9.66 7.42
N LEU A 242 7.54 9.04 8.34
CA LEU A 242 7.06 7.87 9.10
C LEU A 242 5.96 8.26 10.09
N LEU A 243 6.09 9.43 10.73
CA LEU A 243 5.06 9.96 11.62
C LEU A 243 3.79 10.37 10.82
N SER A 244 3.93 10.81 9.57
CA SER A 244 2.78 11.09 8.72
C SER A 244 2.06 9.79 8.34
N LEU A 245 2.76 8.72 7.97
CA LEU A 245 2.16 7.39 7.77
C LEU A 245 1.43 6.87 9.03
N ALA A 246 2.02 7.09 10.21
CA ALA A 246 1.37 6.75 11.48
C ALA A 246 0.06 7.54 11.70
N GLY A 247 -0.10 8.68 11.04
CA GLY A 247 -1.29 9.52 11.10
C GLY A 247 -1.39 10.34 12.36
N LEU A 248 -0.30 10.97 12.78
CA LEU A 248 -0.30 11.91 13.91
C LEU A 248 -0.72 13.32 13.45
N PRO A 249 -1.59 14.03 14.20
CA PRO A 249 -1.75 15.47 14.01
C PRO A 249 -0.42 16.15 14.38
N PRO A 250 0.14 17.12 13.63
CA PRO A 250 -0.40 17.98 12.56
C PRO A 250 -0.09 17.53 11.10
N LEU A 251 0.25 16.26 10.87
CA LEU A 251 0.74 15.78 9.56
C LEU A 251 -0.38 15.29 8.64
N THR A 252 -0.09 15.21 7.35
CA THR A 252 -1.10 14.88 6.31
C THR A 252 -1.77 13.53 6.48
N GLY A 253 -1.06 12.50 6.94
CA GLY A 253 -1.64 11.16 7.06
C GLY A 253 -2.66 11.01 8.19
N PHE A 254 -2.84 12.04 9.04
CA PHE A 254 -3.97 12.10 9.96
C PHE A 254 -5.30 12.38 9.22
N LEU A 255 -5.25 13.19 8.15
CA LEU A 255 -6.41 13.62 7.37
C LEU A 255 -7.31 12.46 6.90
N PRO A 256 -6.80 11.41 6.21
CA PRO A 256 -7.67 10.33 5.73
C PRO A 256 -8.28 9.53 6.89
N LYS A 257 -7.53 9.27 7.96
CA LYS A 257 -8.06 8.54 9.12
C LYS A 257 -9.15 9.34 9.82
N TRP A 258 -8.96 10.64 9.97
CA TRP A 258 -9.94 11.54 10.58
C TRP A 258 -11.24 11.58 9.79
N PHE A 259 -11.18 11.77 8.47
CA PHE A 259 -12.39 11.78 7.63
C PHE A 259 -13.08 10.41 7.57
N ILE A 260 -12.33 9.31 7.56
CA ILE A 260 -12.92 7.97 7.62
C ILE A 260 -13.70 7.77 8.92
N ILE A 261 -13.13 8.16 10.07
CA ILE A 261 -13.81 8.08 11.36
C ILE A 261 -15.09 8.93 11.34
N GLN A 262 -15.02 10.15 10.78
CA GLN A 262 -16.18 11.02 10.68
C GLN A 262 -17.32 10.38 9.87
N GLU A 263 -17.03 9.81 8.69
CA GLU A 263 -18.07 9.12 7.90
C GLU A 263 -18.59 7.86 8.58
N LEU A 264 -17.74 7.06 9.24
CA LEU A 264 -18.20 5.88 9.98
C LEU A 264 -19.15 6.26 11.12
N THR A 265 -18.89 7.36 11.83
CA THR A 265 -19.79 7.85 12.89
C THR A 265 -21.13 8.37 12.37
N LYS A 266 -21.19 8.88 11.12
CA LYS A 266 -22.46 9.28 10.49
C LYS A 266 -23.35 8.09 10.13
N GLN A 267 -22.76 6.90 9.97
CA GLN A 267 -23.45 5.65 9.62
C GLN A 267 -23.75 4.78 10.86
N ASP A 268 -23.78 5.38 12.06
CA ASP A 268 -23.97 4.72 13.36
C ASP A 268 -22.96 3.60 13.69
N MET A 269 -21.84 3.51 12.96
CA MET A 269 -20.79 2.51 13.19
C MET A 269 -19.71 3.00 14.17
N ALA A 270 -20.13 3.67 15.25
CA ALA A 270 -19.24 4.11 16.31
C ALA A 270 -18.32 2.99 16.87
N PRO A 271 -18.77 1.75 17.16
CA PRO A 271 -17.90 0.72 17.72
C PRO A 271 -16.82 0.23 16.75
N THR A 272 -17.09 0.19 15.43
CA THR A 272 -16.04 -0.23 14.48
C THR A 272 -15.01 0.88 14.29
N ALA A 273 -15.43 2.15 14.33
CA ALA A 273 -14.55 3.30 14.28
C ALA A 273 -13.60 3.36 15.50
N THR A 274 -14.08 3.03 16.70
CA THR A 274 -13.23 2.96 17.90
C THR A 274 -12.26 1.79 17.84
N ILE A 275 -12.70 0.60 17.40
CA ILE A 275 -11.82 -0.57 17.25
C ILE A 275 -10.68 -0.27 16.25
N ILE A 276 -11.00 0.22 15.05
CA ILE A 276 -9.98 0.43 14.01
C ILE A 276 -9.01 1.57 14.37
N SER A 277 -9.48 2.61 15.07
CA SER A 277 -8.62 3.68 15.57
C SER A 277 -7.65 3.18 16.65
N LEU A 278 -8.12 2.37 17.62
CA LEU A 278 -7.25 1.74 18.61
C LEU A 278 -6.22 0.80 17.97
N LEU A 279 -6.63 0.00 16.98
CA LEU A 279 -5.71 -0.88 16.25
C LEU A 279 -4.64 -0.10 15.48
N SER A 280 -4.95 1.11 15.01
CA SER A 280 -3.97 1.96 14.32
C SER A 280 -2.83 2.45 15.22
N LEU A 281 -3.03 2.47 16.54
CA LEU A 281 -1.98 2.81 17.51
C LEU A 281 -0.89 1.73 17.56
N LEU A 282 -1.22 0.45 17.28
CA LEU A 282 -0.20 -0.59 17.12
C LEU A 282 0.69 -0.28 15.91
N GLY A 283 0.10 0.25 14.84
CA GLY A 283 0.83 0.74 13.67
C GLY A 283 1.83 1.83 14.05
N LEU A 284 1.34 2.82 14.80
CA LEU A 284 2.14 3.94 15.29
C LEU A 284 3.37 3.48 16.10
N PHE A 285 3.26 2.43 16.91
CA PHE A 285 4.40 1.95 17.71
C PHE A 285 5.59 1.49 16.85
N PHE A 286 5.38 0.70 15.80
CA PHE A 286 6.51 0.26 14.98
C PHE A 286 7.10 1.40 14.13
N TYR A 287 6.29 2.41 13.77
CA TYR A 287 6.78 3.63 13.14
C TYR A 287 7.63 4.45 14.09
N LEU A 288 7.19 4.64 15.34
CA LEU A 288 7.98 5.30 16.38
C LEU A 288 9.29 4.56 16.63
N ARG A 289 9.29 3.22 16.63
CA ARG A 289 10.53 2.45 16.72
C ARG A 289 11.47 2.71 15.56
N LEU A 290 10.97 2.75 14.32
CA LEU A 290 11.79 3.08 13.14
C LEU A 290 12.35 4.51 13.22
N ALA A 291 11.51 5.46 13.61
CA ALA A 291 11.85 6.85 13.85
C ALA A 291 12.95 7.02 14.91
N TYR A 292 12.78 6.34 16.04
CA TYR A 292 13.73 6.31 17.14
C TYR A 292 15.09 5.79 16.66
N CYS A 293 15.07 4.68 15.91
CA CYS A 293 16.29 4.15 15.33
C CYS A 293 16.93 5.06 14.28
N ALA A 294 16.15 5.81 13.51
CA ALA A 294 16.69 6.65 12.45
C ALA A 294 17.34 7.94 12.96
N THR A 295 16.87 8.49 14.07
CA THR A 295 17.18 9.89 14.44
C THR A 295 17.47 10.14 15.91
N ILE A 296 16.77 9.47 16.83
CA ILE A 296 16.79 9.86 18.26
C ILE A 296 18.00 9.26 18.98
N THR A 297 18.39 8.04 18.60
CA THR A 297 19.59 7.39 19.17
C THR A 297 20.80 7.52 18.28
N LEU A 298 21.97 7.69 18.91
CA LEU A 298 23.28 7.62 18.28
C LEU A 298 23.99 6.32 18.70
N PRO A 299 23.82 5.22 17.96
CA PRO A 299 24.51 3.97 18.24
C PRO A 299 25.98 4.03 17.81
N PRO A 300 26.83 3.10 18.29
CA PRO A 300 28.25 3.08 17.96
C PRO A 300 28.46 2.91 16.45
N HIS A 301 29.30 3.78 15.88
CA HIS A 301 29.66 3.75 14.46
C HIS A 301 30.89 2.87 14.22
N THR A 302 30.99 2.34 13.00
CA THR A 302 32.19 1.61 12.57
C THR A 302 33.30 2.58 12.16
N ILE A 303 34.55 2.21 12.39
CA ILE A 303 35.76 3.02 12.12
C ILE A 303 35.82 3.51 10.65
N ASN A 304 35.26 2.73 9.72
CA ASN A 304 35.24 3.06 8.29
C ASN A 304 34.25 4.17 7.88
N HIS A 305 33.46 4.72 8.81
CA HIS A 305 32.45 5.74 8.51
C HIS A 305 33.04 7.01 7.87
N MET A 306 34.25 7.41 8.26
CA MET A 306 34.91 8.62 7.75
C MET A 306 35.11 8.62 6.22
N LYS A 307 35.18 7.44 5.58
CA LYS A 307 35.28 7.35 4.12
C LYS A 307 34.01 7.85 3.41
N GLN A 308 32.85 7.75 4.05
CA GLN A 308 31.56 8.13 3.48
C GLN A 308 31.33 9.65 3.51
N TRP A 309 32.00 10.37 4.41
CA TRP A 309 31.95 11.84 4.47
C TRP A 309 32.57 12.54 3.26
N ARG A 310 33.47 11.85 2.54
CA ARG A 310 34.15 12.43 1.37
C ARG A 310 33.31 12.38 0.10
N THR A 311 32.28 11.54 0.05
CA THR A 311 31.45 11.38 -1.16
C THR A 311 30.18 12.20 -1.04
N ASN A 312 30.10 13.32 -1.77
CA ASN A 312 28.86 14.08 -1.89
C ASN A 312 28.02 13.48 -3.05
N LYS A 313 26.86 12.90 -2.72
CA LYS A 313 25.89 12.44 -3.72
C LYS A 313 24.61 13.26 -3.57
N PRO A 314 24.22 14.04 -4.59
CA PRO A 314 22.99 14.83 -4.50
C PRO A 314 21.79 13.90 -4.37
N THR A 315 20.87 14.27 -3.49
CA THR A 315 19.58 13.61 -3.34
C THR A 315 18.68 14.01 -4.51
N ASN A 316 17.84 13.08 -4.97
CA ASN A 316 16.94 13.34 -6.08
C ASN A 316 15.86 14.36 -5.67
N ILE A 317 15.58 15.35 -6.52
CA ILE A 317 14.57 16.40 -6.31
C ILE A 317 13.19 15.80 -6.02
N LEU A 318 12.87 14.65 -6.62
CA LEU A 318 11.62 13.92 -6.35
C LEU A 318 11.42 13.59 -4.86
N ILE A 319 12.50 13.35 -4.12
CA ILE A 319 12.44 13.09 -2.68
C ILE A 319 12.00 14.35 -1.94
N ALA A 320 12.53 15.52 -2.30
CA ALA A 320 12.13 16.79 -1.67
C ALA A 320 10.66 17.12 -1.94
N ILE A 321 10.19 16.90 -3.17
CA ILE A 321 8.78 17.15 -3.54
C ILE A 321 7.84 16.19 -2.80
N THR A 322 8.13 14.89 -2.80
CA THR A 322 7.28 13.90 -2.13
C THR A 322 7.28 14.05 -0.61
N THR A 323 8.43 14.33 0.00
CA THR A 323 8.53 14.55 1.45
C THR A 323 7.80 15.81 1.88
N SER A 324 8.00 16.96 1.21
CA SER A 324 7.27 18.20 1.54
C SER A 324 5.75 18.01 1.44
N LEU A 325 5.25 17.45 0.34
CA LEU A 325 3.82 17.17 0.17
C LEU A 325 3.28 16.22 1.26
N SER A 326 4.04 15.19 1.65
CA SER A 326 3.58 14.25 2.69
C SER A 326 3.49 14.86 4.10
N ILE A 327 4.03 16.06 4.31
CA ILE A 327 4.07 16.72 5.63
C ILE A 327 3.07 17.87 5.70
N THR A 328 2.93 18.66 4.63
CA THR A 328 2.30 20.00 4.71
C THR A 328 0.89 20.13 4.13
N LEU A 329 0.26 19.08 3.59
CA LEU A 329 -1.09 19.16 3.00
C LEU A 329 -2.26 19.33 4.00
N LEU A 330 -2.05 19.23 5.31
CA LEU A 330 -3.14 19.31 6.31
C LEU A 330 -3.97 20.61 6.21
N PRO A 331 -3.39 21.82 6.07
CA PRO A 331 -4.17 23.06 5.96
C PRO A 331 -5.06 23.13 4.73
N ILE A 332 -4.75 22.37 3.68
CA ILE A 332 -5.49 22.33 2.40
C ILE A 332 -6.59 21.25 2.44
N ALA A 333 -6.82 20.62 3.59
CA ALA A 333 -7.85 19.59 3.78
C ALA A 333 -9.23 19.91 3.17
N PRO A 334 -9.83 21.10 3.36
CA PRO A 334 -11.16 21.38 2.81
C PRO A 334 -11.17 21.41 1.28
N MET A 335 -10.11 21.94 0.64
CA MET A 335 -10.00 21.95 -0.82
C MET A 335 -9.81 20.54 -1.38
N ILE A 336 -9.01 19.72 -0.71
CA ILE A 336 -8.75 18.33 -1.13
C ILE A 336 -10.05 17.54 -1.21
N LEU A 337 -10.97 17.73 -0.26
CA LEU A 337 -12.25 17.01 -0.23
C LEU A 337 -13.17 17.41 -1.39
N THR A 338 -13.08 18.65 -1.87
CA THR A 338 -13.88 19.13 -3.03
C THR A 338 -13.33 18.66 -4.38
N ILE A 339 -12.04 18.32 -4.45
CA ILE A 339 -11.37 17.91 -5.69
C ILE A 339 -11.60 16.43 -6.01
N VAL A 340 -11.89 15.60 -4.99
CA VAL A 340 -12.08 14.15 -5.11
C VAL A 340 -13.56 13.78 -5.30
#